data_AF-A0A2H1I6H5-F1
#
_entry.id   AF-A0A2H1I6H5-F1
#
_cell.length_a   1.000
_cell.length_b   1.000
_cell.length_c   1.000
_cell.angle_alpha   90.00
_cell.angle_beta   90.00
_cell.angle_gamma   90.00
#
_symmetry.space_group_name_H-M   'P 1'
#
loop_
_entity.id
_entity.type
_entity.pdbx_description
1 polymer ?
#
loop_
_entity_poly.entity_id
_entity_poly.type
_entity_poly.pdbx_seq_one_letter_code
_entity_poly.pdbx_strand_id
1 'polypeptide(L)'
;MGSTLGLISVLGGCGGDLSGSEDSSPPSVSASASADIDADTKDAEYPDVLGAVLESDGNGAWSLEVTLSSEYDSPQRYANGWRVLDAEGNELGEHTLGHDHADEQPVTRTQSDLEIPDGVDVVTVQGRDTENGFGGATLEVKVPR
;
A
#
# COMPACT_ATOMS: atom_id res chain seq x y z
N MET A 1 -45.54 21.10 -32.76
CA MET A 1 -46.05 19.72 -32.94
C MET A 1 -45.38 18.88 -31.86
N GLY A 2 -46.00 18.42 -30.78
CA GLY A 2 -47.40 18.20 -30.43
C GLY A 2 -47.41 16.94 -29.56
N SER A 3 -48.02 17.03 -28.37
CA SER A 3 -48.57 15.93 -27.56
C SER A 3 -47.58 14.93 -26.92
N THR A 4 -47.74 14.37 -25.72
CA THR A 4 -48.75 14.38 -24.64
C THR A 4 -48.11 13.57 -23.48
N LEU A 5 -48.04 14.08 -22.25
CA LEU A 5 -48.97 13.80 -21.13
C LEU A 5 -49.21 12.30 -20.83
N GLY A 6 -48.66 11.84 -19.70
CA GLY A 6 -49.15 10.71 -18.90
C GLY A 6 -49.13 11.11 -17.43
N LEU A 7 -50.30 11.17 -16.81
CA LEU A 7 -50.60 11.61 -15.44
C LEU A 7 -51.39 10.47 -14.74
N ILE A 8 -51.46 10.52 -13.40
CA ILE A 8 -52.34 9.76 -12.43
C ILE A 8 -51.57 8.67 -11.65
N SER A 9 -51.20 8.82 -10.36
CA SER A 9 -51.98 9.01 -9.09
C SER A 9 -52.85 7.78 -8.73
N VAL A 10 -53.05 7.28 -7.51
CA VAL A 10 -52.91 7.79 -6.12
C VAL A 10 -53.10 6.62 -5.12
N LEU A 11 -53.09 6.92 -3.80
CA LEU A 11 -53.56 6.19 -2.59
C LEU A 11 -52.42 5.62 -1.73
N GLY A 12 -52.22 5.95 -0.46
CA GLY A 12 -53.09 6.55 0.55
C GLY A 12 -53.30 5.55 1.70
N GLY A 13 -52.73 5.81 2.89
CA GLY A 13 -52.97 5.02 4.10
C GLY A 13 -52.37 5.69 5.34
N CYS A 14 -53.23 6.17 6.23
CA CYS A 14 -52.91 6.78 7.52
C CYS A 14 -53.94 6.27 8.54
N GLY A 15 -53.53 5.97 9.77
CA GLY A 15 -54.43 5.81 10.91
C GLY A 15 -53.99 4.81 11.97
N GLY A 16 -53.86 5.27 13.23
CA GLY A 16 -54.16 4.44 14.42
C GLY A 16 -53.23 4.59 15.62
N ASP A 17 -53.53 5.57 16.47
CA ASP A 17 -52.87 5.92 17.75
C ASP A 17 -53.25 5.02 18.97
N LEU A 18 -52.40 5.11 20.02
CA LEU A 18 -52.67 5.14 21.49
C LEU A 18 -52.07 4.02 22.39
N SER A 19 -51.01 4.44 23.11
CA SER A 19 -50.87 4.51 24.58
C SER A 19 -51.06 3.26 25.47
N GLY A 20 -50.04 2.94 26.28
CA GLY A 20 -50.20 2.08 27.45
C GLY A 20 -48.91 1.58 28.14
N SER A 21 -48.32 2.45 28.96
CA SER A 21 -47.66 2.16 30.26
C SER A 21 -46.27 1.52 30.34
N GLU A 22 -45.41 2.27 31.02
CA GLU A 22 -44.04 1.99 31.47
C GLU A 22 -43.99 0.89 32.56
N ASP A 23 -42.97 0.03 32.55
CA ASP A 23 -42.43 -0.60 33.76
C ASP A 23 -40.90 -0.70 33.68
N SER A 24 -40.29 -0.41 34.83
CA SER A 24 -38.89 -0.05 35.00
C SER A 24 -37.99 -1.26 35.24
N SER A 25 -36.83 -1.30 34.60
CA SER A 25 -35.64 -1.96 35.14
C SER A 25 -34.39 -1.21 34.69
N PRO A 26 -33.45 -0.88 35.61
CA PRO A 26 -32.25 -0.13 35.27
C PRO A 26 -31.25 -0.97 34.44
N PRO A 27 -30.36 -0.30 33.72
CA PRO A 27 -29.38 -0.97 32.86
C PRO A 27 -28.24 -1.57 33.69
N SER A 28 -27.91 -2.85 33.44
CA SER A 28 -26.57 -3.36 33.74
C SER A 28 -25.58 -2.72 32.80
N VAL A 29 -25.07 -1.55 33.20
CA VAL A 29 -23.87 -0.95 32.64
C VAL A 29 -22.65 -1.71 33.19
N SER A 30 -22.26 -2.79 32.51
CA SER A 30 -20.85 -3.20 32.54
C SER A 30 -20.10 -2.23 31.62
N ALA A 31 -19.71 -1.09 32.19
CA ALA A 31 -18.71 -0.21 31.62
C ALA A 31 -17.37 -0.95 31.67
N SER A 32 -17.11 -1.81 30.68
CA SER A 32 -15.74 -2.15 30.32
C SER A 32 -15.23 -0.98 29.51
N ALA A 33 -14.55 -0.05 30.19
CA ALA A 33 -13.69 0.91 29.52
C ALA A 33 -12.59 0.11 28.83
N SER A 34 -12.81 -0.28 27.58
CA SER A 34 -11.70 -0.46 26.66
C SER A 34 -11.18 0.95 26.43
N ALA A 35 -10.01 1.24 26.97
CA ALA A 35 -9.19 2.30 26.43
C ALA A 35 -9.00 1.95 24.96
N ASP A 36 -9.72 2.66 24.09
CA ASP A 36 -9.47 2.59 22.66
C ASP A 36 -8.02 3.01 22.49
N ILE A 37 -7.21 2.02 22.15
CA ILE A 37 -5.83 2.20 21.74
C ILE A 37 -5.95 3.02 20.46
N ASP A 38 -5.69 4.33 20.54
CA ASP A 38 -5.25 5.14 19.41
C ASP A 38 -3.90 4.54 18.95
N ALA A 39 -3.98 3.38 18.29
CA ALA A 39 -2.95 2.96 17.37
C ALA A 39 -2.99 4.04 16.30
N ASP A 40 -1.95 4.87 16.28
CA ASP A 40 -1.61 5.75 15.16
C ASP A 40 -1.32 4.84 13.96
N THR A 41 -2.37 4.24 13.40
CA THR A 41 -2.32 3.55 12.13
C THR A 41 -2.27 4.66 11.10
N LYS A 42 -1.09 5.26 10.93
CA LYS A 42 -0.83 5.99 9.70
C LYS A 42 -0.90 4.96 8.60
N ASP A 43 -1.88 5.11 7.71
CA ASP A 43 -1.92 4.35 6.47
C ASP A 43 -0.55 4.46 5.79
N ALA A 44 0.10 3.33 5.50
CA ALA A 44 1.39 3.33 4.82
C ALA A 44 1.23 4.00 3.44
N GLU A 45 2.03 5.04 3.17
CA GLU A 45 1.95 5.82 1.93
C GLU A 45 2.81 5.22 0.80
N TYR A 46 3.83 4.45 1.18
CA TYR A 46 4.83 3.90 0.28
C TYR A 46 5.23 2.49 0.70
N PRO A 47 5.75 1.66 -0.22
CA PRO A 47 6.32 0.38 0.15
C PRO A 47 7.67 0.55 0.83
N ASP A 48 7.96 -0.36 1.77
CA ASP A 48 9.23 -0.42 2.47
C ASP A 48 10.15 -1.48 1.87
N VAL A 49 11.44 -1.16 1.76
CA VAL A 49 12.48 -2.12 1.40
C VAL A 49 12.93 -2.86 2.65
N LEU A 50 12.53 -4.12 2.78
CA LEU A 50 12.86 -4.95 3.94
C LEU A 50 14.20 -5.68 3.80
N GLY A 51 14.62 -5.94 2.57
CA GLY A 51 15.84 -6.67 2.27
C GLY A 51 16.36 -6.34 0.88
N ALA A 52 17.68 -6.34 0.75
CA ALA A 52 18.34 -6.25 -0.54
C ALA A 52 19.69 -6.97 -0.50
N VAL A 53 19.93 -7.84 -1.48
CA VAL A 53 21.14 -8.63 -1.62
C VAL A 53 21.72 -8.37 -3.00
N LEU A 54 22.97 -7.90 -3.03
CA LEU A 54 23.68 -7.53 -4.24
C LEU A 54 24.79 -8.55 -4.52
N GLU A 55 24.74 -9.21 -5.66
CA GLU A 55 25.70 -10.24 -6.09
C GLU A 55 26.25 -9.91 -7.48
N SER A 56 27.53 -10.21 -7.72
CA SER A 56 28.13 -9.99 -9.04
C SER A 56 27.70 -11.10 -10.00
N ASP A 57 27.25 -10.73 -11.19
CA ASP A 57 26.89 -11.69 -12.25
C ASP A 57 28.12 -12.24 -13.00
N GLY A 58 29.33 -11.77 -12.68
CA GLY A 58 30.59 -12.20 -13.31
C GLY A 58 30.89 -11.52 -14.67
N ASN A 59 29.95 -10.72 -15.19
CA ASN A 59 30.07 -10.02 -16.48
C ASN A 59 30.36 -8.52 -16.33
N GLY A 60 30.66 -8.05 -15.12
CA GLY A 60 30.76 -6.61 -14.81
C GLY A 60 29.41 -5.96 -14.49
N ALA A 61 28.34 -6.76 -14.41
CA ALA A 61 27.02 -6.36 -13.93
C ALA A 61 26.69 -7.03 -12.59
N TRP A 62 25.61 -6.57 -11.97
CA TRP A 62 25.11 -7.05 -10.70
C TRP A 62 23.69 -7.61 -10.81
N SER A 63 23.43 -8.66 -10.05
CA SER A 63 22.08 -9.10 -9.69
C SER A 63 21.72 -8.54 -8.32
N LEU A 64 20.57 -7.88 -8.24
CA LEU A 64 20.02 -7.32 -7.02
C LEU A 64 18.70 -8.03 -6.70
N GLU A 65 18.69 -8.83 -5.66
CA GLU A 65 17.46 -9.36 -5.05
C GLU A 65 16.91 -8.33 -4.07
N VAL A 66 15.64 -7.96 -4.20
CA VAL A 66 14.95 -6.99 -3.33
C VAL A 66 13.69 -7.61 -2.75
N THR A 67 13.52 -7.44 -1.44
CA THR A 67 12.28 -7.77 -0.71
C THR A 67 11.55 -6.47 -0.38
N LEU A 68 10.34 -6.30 -0.93
CA LEU A 68 9.45 -5.17 -0.71
C LEU A 68 8.25 -5.58 0.15
N SER A 69 7.76 -4.65 0.97
CA SER A 69 6.52 -4.78 1.72
C SER A 69 5.57 -3.62 1.43
N SER A 70 4.30 -3.92 1.18
CA SER A 70 3.22 -2.95 1.00
C SER A 70 1.98 -3.40 1.77
N GLU A 71 1.61 -2.70 2.84
CA GLU A 71 0.49 -3.07 3.72
C GLU A 71 -0.90 -2.91 3.06
N TYR A 72 -0.95 -2.18 1.94
CA TYR A 72 -2.17 -1.82 1.20
C TYR A 72 -2.28 -2.53 -0.15
N ASP A 73 -1.47 -3.57 -0.38
CA ASP A 73 -1.35 -4.24 -1.68
C ASP A 73 -2.69 -4.81 -2.18
N SER A 74 -3.12 -4.35 -3.36
CA SER A 74 -4.37 -4.72 -4.02
C SER A 74 -4.30 -4.38 -5.51
N PRO A 75 -5.23 -4.90 -6.35
CA PRO A 75 -5.30 -4.51 -7.76
C PRO A 75 -5.49 -3.00 -8.02
N GLN A 76 -5.96 -2.23 -7.02
CA GLN A 76 -6.14 -0.78 -7.14
C GLN A 76 -4.85 0.00 -6.83
N ARG A 77 -4.03 -0.49 -5.89
CA ARG A 77 -2.80 0.15 -5.44
C ARG A 77 -1.85 -0.89 -4.89
N TYR A 78 -0.62 -0.90 -5.38
CA TYR A 78 0.41 -1.87 -4.99
C TYR A 78 1.81 -1.28 -5.16
N ALA A 79 2.82 -2.01 -4.67
CA ALA A 79 4.21 -1.69 -4.96
C ALA A 79 4.55 -2.09 -6.40
N ASN A 80 4.75 -1.14 -7.32
CA ASN A 80 4.99 -1.45 -8.74
C ASN A 80 6.47 -1.49 -9.11
N GLY A 81 7.39 -1.49 -8.13
CA GLY A 81 8.81 -1.57 -8.43
C GLY A 81 9.72 -0.96 -7.37
N TRP A 82 10.98 -0.84 -7.74
CA TRP A 82 12.00 -0.12 -7.00
C TRP A 82 13.00 0.53 -7.94
N ARG A 83 13.77 1.47 -7.40
CA ARG A 83 14.96 2.02 -8.06
C ARG A 83 16.21 1.84 -7.19
N VAL A 84 17.35 1.90 -7.86
CA VAL A 84 18.68 1.88 -7.25
C VAL A 84 19.33 3.23 -7.47
N LEU A 85 19.81 3.85 -6.40
CA LEU A 85 20.42 5.18 -6.42
C LEU A 85 21.88 5.11 -5.95
N ASP A 86 22.73 5.98 -6.48
CA ASP A 86 24.02 6.27 -5.88
C ASP A 86 23.90 7.24 -4.67
N ALA A 87 25.03 7.58 -4.06
CA ALA A 87 25.08 8.49 -2.90
C ALA A 87 24.69 9.94 -3.22
N GLU A 88 24.70 10.32 -4.50
CA GLU A 88 24.28 11.65 -4.97
C GLU A 88 22.80 11.68 -5.36
N GLY A 89 22.12 10.52 -5.34
CA GLY A 89 20.73 10.35 -5.72
C GLY A 89 20.51 10.15 -7.22
N ASN A 90 21.56 9.87 -7.99
CA ASN A 90 21.43 9.50 -9.40
C ASN A 90 20.89 8.07 -9.52
N GLU A 91 19.98 7.84 -10.47
CA GLU A 91 19.42 6.52 -10.72
C GLU A 91 20.39 5.64 -11.52
N LEU A 92 20.70 4.48 -10.97
CA LEU A 92 21.53 3.44 -11.57
C LEU A 92 20.68 2.37 -12.26
N GLY A 93 19.41 2.22 -11.86
CA GLY A 93 18.46 1.33 -12.50
C GLY A 93 17.09 1.30 -11.81
N GLU A 94 16.10 0.76 -12.51
CA GLU A 94 14.73 0.56 -12.03
C GLU A 94 14.28 -0.87 -12.35
N HIS A 95 13.47 -1.46 -11.47
CA HIS A 95 12.76 -2.70 -11.73
C HIS A 95 11.25 -2.48 -11.57
N THR A 96 10.45 -3.02 -12.48
CA THR A 96 8.98 -2.88 -12.48
C THR A 96 8.29 -4.19 -12.09
N LEU A 97 7.32 -4.10 -11.18
CA LEU A 97 6.35 -5.15 -10.86
C LEU A 97 5.02 -4.83 -11.55
N GLY A 98 4.53 -5.76 -12.36
CA GLY A 98 3.40 -5.50 -13.28
C GLY A 98 2.00 -5.74 -12.72
N HIS A 99 1.88 -6.25 -11.50
CA HIS A 99 0.61 -6.58 -10.86
C HIS A 99 0.74 -6.50 -9.33
N ASP A 100 -0.40 -6.57 -8.65
CA ASP A 100 -0.46 -6.67 -7.19
C ASP A 100 0.12 -8.01 -6.70
N HIS A 101 0.61 -8.00 -5.47
CA HIS A 101 1.24 -9.13 -4.79
C HIS A 101 0.60 -9.40 -3.42
N ALA A 102 -0.69 -9.07 -3.26
CA ALA A 102 -1.41 -9.18 -1.99
C ALA A 102 -1.30 -10.57 -1.32
N ASP A 103 -1.29 -11.65 -2.11
CA ASP A 103 -1.16 -13.04 -1.63
C ASP A 103 0.31 -13.48 -1.39
N GLU A 104 1.28 -12.62 -1.66
CA GLU A 104 2.72 -12.89 -1.62
C GLU A 104 3.50 -11.80 -0.85
N GLN A 105 2.86 -11.01 0.03
CA GLN A 105 3.56 -10.00 0.83
C GLN A 105 4.33 -10.64 2.00
N PRO A 106 5.61 -10.30 2.22
CA PRO A 106 6.45 -9.43 1.40
C PRO A 106 6.94 -10.12 0.11
N VAL A 107 6.97 -9.36 -0.99
CA VAL A 107 7.39 -9.88 -2.31
C VAL A 107 8.90 -9.76 -2.50
N THR A 108 9.54 -10.81 -2.99
CA THR A 108 10.97 -10.81 -3.34
C THR A 108 11.16 -11.04 -4.83
N ARG A 109 11.91 -10.16 -5.49
CA ARG A 109 12.24 -10.26 -6.93
C ARG A 109 13.68 -9.84 -7.19
N THR A 110 14.23 -10.36 -8.29
CA THR A 110 15.60 -10.09 -8.72
C THR A 110 15.62 -9.18 -9.94
N GLN A 111 16.43 -8.13 -9.88
CA GLN A 111 16.84 -7.30 -11.02
C GLN A 111 18.25 -7.73 -11.44
N SER A 112 18.36 -8.26 -12.66
CA SER A 112 19.66 -8.59 -13.29
C SER A 112 20.15 -7.42 -14.14
N ASP A 113 21.40 -7.51 -14.60
CA ASP A 113 22.04 -6.53 -15.49
C ASP A 113 22.09 -5.11 -14.91
N LEU A 114 22.17 -4.99 -13.57
CA LEU A 114 22.35 -3.70 -12.92
C LEU A 114 23.79 -3.24 -13.07
N GLU A 115 23.99 -2.11 -13.76
CA GLU A 115 25.30 -1.48 -13.93
C GLU A 115 25.59 -0.53 -12.76
N ILE A 116 26.68 -0.79 -12.04
CA ILE A 116 27.14 0.08 -10.94
C ILE A 116 28.54 0.60 -11.34
N PRO A 117 28.71 1.91 -11.53
CA PRO A 117 30.01 2.48 -11.91
C PRO A 117 31.12 2.20 -10.90
N ASP A 118 32.35 2.09 -11.40
CA ASP A 118 33.54 2.05 -10.54
C ASP A 118 33.57 3.27 -9.61
N GLY A 119 33.88 3.03 -8.34
CA GLY A 119 33.93 4.08 -7.31
C GLY A 119 32.62 4.26 -6.53
N VAL A 120 31.52 3.62 -6.92
CA VAL A 120 30.34 3.50 -6.06
C VAL A 120 30.62 2.40 -5.01
N ASP A 121 30.56 2.78 -3.74
CA ASP A 121 30.79 1.88 -2.60
C ASP A 121 29.48 1.41 -1.95
N VAL A 122 28.42 2.21 -2.10
CA VAL A 122 27.10 2.00 -1.50
C VAL A 122 26.04 2.44 -2.51
N VAL A 123 24.97 1.65 -2.60
CA VAL A 123 23.75 2.02 -3.32
C VAL A 123 22.57 2.08 -2.37
N THR A 124 21.58 2.89 -2.68
CA THR A 124 20.31 2.95 -1.95
C THR A 124 19.20 2.34 -2.79
N VAL A 125 18.46 1.39 -2.22
CA VAL A 125 17.25 0.81 -2.83
C VAL A 125 16.03 1.51 -2.26
N GLN A 126 15.12 1.94 -3.15
CA GLN A 126 13.89 2.64 -2.77
C GLN A 126 12.68 2.05 -3.51
N GLY A 127 11.64 1.69 -2.77
CA GLY A 127 10.39 1.17 -3.32
C GLY A 127 9.54 2.23 -4.01
N ARG A 128 8.62 1.78 -4.87
CA ARG A 128 7.70 2.61 -5.64
C ARG A 128 6.26 2.16 -5.47
N ASP A 129 5.41 3.08 -5.08
CA ASP A 129 3.96 2.95 -5.07
C ASP A 129 3.37 3.34 -6.44
N THR A 130 2.28 2.67 -6.85
CA THR A 130 1.57 2.97 -8.11
C THR A 130 0.99 4.39 -8.17
N GLU A 131 0.53 4.95 -7.06
CA GLU A 131 -0.15 6.25 -6.98
C GLU A 131 0.77 7.38 -6.52
N ASN A 132 1.58 7.11 -5.48
CA ASN A 132 2.40 8.10 -4.79
C ASN A 132 3.84 8.18 -5.32
N GLY A 133 4.26 7.21 -6.15
CA GLY A 133 5.63 7.13 -6.67
C GLY A 133 6.63 6.61 -5.63
N PHE A 134 7.86 7.12 -5.67
CA PHE A 134 8.95 6.61 -4.82
C PHE A 134 8.92 7.18 -3.40
N GLY A 135 9.12 6.32 -2.41
CA GLY A 135 9.17 6.72 -1.00
C GLY A 135 9.42 5.53 -0.08
N GLY A 136 8.98 5.66 1.18
CA GLY A 136 9.07 4.60 2.18
C GLY A 136 10.45 4.43 2.79
N ALA A 137 10.59 3.39 3.62
CA ALA A 137 11.87 2.97 4.16
C ALA A 137 12.77 2.44 3.04
N THR A 138 13.96 3.02 2.93
CA THR A 138 14.99 2.62 1.98
C THR A 138 16.02 1.71 2.64
N LEU A 139 16.78 0.99 1.83
CA LEU A 139 17.89 0.18 2.32
C LEU A 139 19.18 0.52 1.59
N GLU A 140 20.23 0.81 2.36
CA GLU A 140 21.59 0.97 1.84
C GLU A 140 22.28 -0.40 1.73
N VAL A 141 22.89 -0.67 0.58
CA VAL A 141 23.61 -1.91 0.29
C VAL A 141 25.04 -1.56 -0.11
N LYS A 142 26.02 -2.17 0.56
CA LYS A 142 27.43 -2.05 0.18
C LYS A 142 27.68 -2.84 -1.09
N VAL A 143 28.43 -2.25 -2.01
CA VAL A 143 28.90 -2.92 -3.23
C VAL A 143 30.10 -3.81 -2.88
N PRO A 144 30.01 -5.15 -3.03
CA PRO A 144 31.13 -6.05 -2.81
C PRO A 144 32.35 -5.69 -3.69
N ARG A 145 33.57 -5.91 -3.18
CA ARG A 145 34.85 -5.60 -3.83
C ARG A 145 35.81 -6.78 -3.71
#